data_AF-D8FX71-F1
#
_entry.id   AF-D8FX71-F1
#
_cell.length_a   1.000
_cell.length_b   1.000
_cell.length_c   1.000
_cell.angle_alpha   90.00
_cell.angle_beta   90.00
_cell.angle_gamma   90.00
#
_symmetry.space_group_name_H-M   'P 1'
#
loop_
_entity.id
_entity.type
_entity.pdbx_description
1 polymer ?
#
loop_
_entity_poly.entity_id
_entity_poly.type
_entity_poly.pdbx_seq_one_letter_code
_entity_poly.pdbx_strand_id
1 'polypeptide(L)'
;MSIRGIDVSDYQPNVNWQAVANSGITFAFVKSTEGTTFVAETFARNWAAMKAAGIQRGAYHFFRPASSVQGQIDLFLKTVKLEPGDMPAVLDVESTGGLGATEICDRMAIWLEAVEKATKIRPIIYTYPGFWDNLGTKRFGDYPLWIAHYTTAQEPWVPGGWNTWTFWQYTDKGSVSGVTGGVDVNIFESLREGSPAPKVQEIQKHLKNKGFYQGTIDGNYSTSTKSAAIAFQKSQGLEADGIVGLKTLTALLSKFPSGTFPTPSPSPAPSPVPAPKPTPLPTPTPTPLPLGGIRLIDVCLSYKANTNQDIALIWLQSQIAPSLLAEFTQRWRNQSVPQVTFVRLLDVCKYYRGLPNQDQSLDWLQSQLSAKILTEFAQRWRGQVPVPETTASIRLIDVCKYYRGLANQDQSLDWLQSQLSPTVLADFDRRWRAATGSNP
;
A
#
# COMPACT_ATOMS: atom_id res chain seq x y z
N MET A 1 24.31 13.90 6.86
CA MET A 1 24.47 13.27 5.54
C MET A 1 23.07 12.94 5.06
N SER A 2 22.76 13.28 3.81
CA SER A 2 21.47 12.92 3.23
C SER A 2 21.50 11.46 2.82
N ILE A 3 20.60 10.69 3.39
CA ILE A 3 20.40 9.28 3.14
C ILE A 3 19.21 9.16 2.20
N ARG A 4 19.35 8.40 1.12
CA ARG A 4 18.29 8.23 0.12
C ARG A 4 17.48 6.97 0.39
N GLY A 5 16.18 7.11 0.17
CA GLY A 5 15.21 6.02 0.17
C GLY A 5 14.26 6.12 -1.01
N ILE A 6 13.44 5.09 -1.20
CA ILE A 6 12.33 5.10 -2.15
C ILE A 6 11.05 4.68 -1.45
N ASP A 7 9.91 4.93 -2.07
CA ASP A 7 8.68 4.25 -1.70
C ASP A 7 7.99 3.66 -2.92
N VAL A 8 7.34 2.51 -2.72
CA VAL A 8 6.81 1.69 -3.81
C VAL A 8 5.46 1.09 -3.44
N SER A 9 4.70 0.73 -4.46
CA SER A 9 3.38 0.10 -4.34
C SER A 9 3.16 -0.90 -5.47
N ASP A 10 1.90 -1.29 -5.70
CA ASP A 10 1.51 -2.12 -6.84
C ASP A 10 1.72 -1.45 -8.20
N TYR A 11 2.08 -0.17 -8.23
CA TYR A 11 2.55 0.52 -9.44
C TYR A 11 3.98 0.12 -9.85
N GLN A 12 4.78 -0.44 -8.93
CA GLN A 12 6.10 -1.00 -9.20
C GLN A 12 6.04 -2.53 -9.00
N PRO A 13 5.44 -3.28 -9.94
CA PRO A 13 5.15 -4.69 -9.74
C PRO A 13 6.42 -5.53 -9.56
N ASN A 14 7.52 -5.17 -10.21
CA ASN A 14 8.77 -5.91 -10.14
C ASN A 14 9.89 -4.97 -9.66
N VAL A 15 10.38 -5.20 -8.44
CA VAL A 15 11.50 -4.45 -7.86
C VAL A 15 12.67 -5.40 -7.59
N ASN A 16 13.82 -5.12 -8.20
CA ASN A 16 15.07 -5.79 -7.87
C ASN A 16 15.74 -5.06 -6.70
N TRP A 17 15.43 -5.51 -5.49
CA TRP A 17 15.90 -4.87 -4.26
C TRP A 17 17.43 -4.93 -4.06
N GLN A 18 18.13 -5.91 -4.64
CA GLN A 18 19.59 -5.93 -4.60
C GLN A 18 20.19 -4.82 -5.48
N ALA A 19 19.63 -4.61 -6.68
CA ALA A 19 20.03 -3.50 -7.54
C ALA A 19 19.69 -2.14 -6.90
N VAL A 20 18.55 -2.05 -6.22
CA VAL A 20 18.18 -0.86 -5.43
C VAL A 20 19.21 -0.59 -4.34
N ALA A 21 19.57 -1.59 -3.53
CA ALA A 21 20.58 -1.46 -2.47
C ALA A 21 21.94 -1.02 -3.05
N ASN A 22 22.38 -1.66 -4.14
CA ASN A 22 23.65 -1.35 -4.80
C ASN A 22 23.69 0.06 -5.41
N SER A 23 22.53 0.70 -5.63
CA SER A 23 22.44 2.09 -6.10
C SER A 23 22.59 3.14 -4.99
N GLY A 24 22.81 2.70 -3.74
CA GLY A 24 22.97 3.57 -2.58
C GLY A 24 21.66 3.92 -1.85
N ILE A 25 20.55 3.28 -2.23
CA ILE A 25 19.29 3.34 -1.48
C ILE A 25 19.42 2.44 -0.24
N THR A 26 19.13 2.98 0.93
CA THR A 26 19.35 2.27 2.22
C THR A 26 18.08 2.11 3.05
N PHE A 27 17.00 2.79 2.68
CA PHE A 27 15.68 2.59 3.26
C PHE A 27 14.59 2.64 2.20
N ALA A 28 13.45 2.03 2.50
CA ALA A 28 12.28 2.22 1.67
C ALA A 28 10.98 1.98 2.44
N PHE A 29 9.91 2.62 1.98
CA PHE A 29 8.54 2.36 2.43
C PHE A 29 7.78 1.58 1.35
N VAL A 30 6.96 0.61 1.76
CA VAL A 30 6.12 -0.16 0.83
C VAL A 30 4.66 -0.03 1.23
N LYS A 31 3.78 0.15 0.23
CA LYS A 31 2.33 0.12 0.43
C LYS A 31 1.94 -1.22 1.01
N SER A 32 1.24 -1.20 2.13
CA SER A 32 0.74 -2.42 2.75
C SER A 32 -0.75 -2.59 2.52
N THR A 33 -1.52 -1.57 2.86
CA THR A 33 -2.97 -1.63 2.96
C THR A 33 -3.59 -0.28 2.61
N GLU A 34 -4.85 -0.29 2.21
CA GLU A 34 -5.63 0.91 1.93
C GLU A 34 -7.08 0.69 2.37
N GLY A 35 -7.64 1.65 3.11
CA GLY A 35 -9.01 1.53 3.60
C GLY A 35 -9.21 0.21 4.37
N THR A 36 -10.40 -0.39 4.25
CA THR A 36 -10.79 -1.52 5.11
C THR A 36 -10.58 -2.89 4.49
N THR A 37 -10.28 -2.98 3.20
CA THR A 37 -10.24 -4.27 2.48
C THR A 37 -9.02 -4.46 1.58
N PHE A 38 -8.35 -3.40 1.13
CA PHE A 38 -7.26 -3.53 0.15
C PHE A 38 -5.95 -3.88 0.84
N VAL A 39 -5.33 -4.99 0.42
CA VAL A 39 -3.95 -5.37 0.74
C VAL A 39 -3.16 -5.34 -0.55
N ALA A 40 -2.03 -4.63 -0.56
CA ALA A 40 -1.20 -4.52 -1.76
C ALA A 40 -0.60 -5.88 -2.13
N GLU A 41 -0.75 -6.28 -3.40
CA GLU A 41 -0.28 -7.58 -3.90
C GLU A 41 1.25 -7.71 -3.83
N THR A 42 1.93 -6.57 -3.90
CA THR A 42 3.40 -6.50 -3.84
C THR A 42 3.96 -6.46 -2.43
N PHE A 43 3.13 -6.23 -1.41
CA PHE A 43 3.60 -5.97 -0.05
C PHE A 43 4.48 -7.11 0.48
N ALA A 44 3.98 -8.34 0.49
CA ALA A 44 4.70 -9.47 1.09
C ALA A 44 6.06 -9.74 0.41
N ARG A 45 6.10 -9.67 -0.93
CA ARG A 45 7.34 -9.88 -1.70
C ARG A 45 8.36 -8.77 -1.46
N ASN A 46 7.92 -7.52 -1.49
CA ASN A 46 8.79 -6.36 -1.24
C ASN A 46 9.28 -6.36 0.20
N TRP A 47 8.39 -6.59 1.18
CA TRP A 47 8.71 -6.64 2.60
C TRP A 47 9.82 -7.64 2.93
N ALA A 48 9.76 -8.85 2.36
CA ALA A 48 10.78 -9.87 2.54
C ALA A 48 12.09 -9.51 1.79
N ALA A 49 11.99 -9.07 0.54
CA ALA A 49 13.14 -8.79 -0.30
C ALA A 49 13.95 -7.57 0.15
N MET A 50 13.29 -6.53 0.68
CA MET A 50 13.98 -5.37 1.28
C MET A 50 14.87 -5.79 2.44
N LYS A 51 14.35 -6.63 3.36
CA LYS A 51 15.12 -7.17 4.48
C LYS A 51 16.31 -8.00 3.99
N ALA A 52 16.09 -8.87 3.01
CA ALA A 52 17.14 -9.70 2.43
C ALA A 52 18.25 -8.87 1.75
N ALA A 53 17.89 -7.74 1.12
CA ALA A 53 18.84 -6.82 0.49
C ALA A 53 19.52 -5.84 1.48
N GLY A 54 19.22 -5.94 2.78
CA GLY A 54 19.78 -5.05 3.80
C GLY A 54 19.21 -3.63 3.79
N ILE A 55 18.07 -3.40 3.12
CA ILE A 55 17.36 -2.13 3.11
C ILE A 55 16.47 -2.04 4.34
N GLN A 56 16.57 -0.94 5.09
CA GLN A 56 15.69 -0.71 6.23
C GLN A 56 14.27 -0.46 5.72
N ARG A 57 13.33 -1.34 6.09
CA ARG A 57 11.99 -1.39 5.52
C ARG A 57 10.95 -0.73 6.43
N GLY A 58 9.99 -0.03 5.82
CA GLY A 58 8.80 0.52 6.48
C GLY A 58 7.55 0.24 5.66
N ALA A 59 6.40 0.27 6.32
CA ALA A 59 5.11 -0.04 5.69
C ALA A 59 4.16 1.15 5.87
N TYR A 60 3.46 1.52 4.79
CA TYR A 60 2.46 2.59 4.84
C TYR A 60 1.05 2.07 4.60
N HIS A 61 0.09 2.75 5.23
CA HIS A 61 -1.34 2.56 5.07
C HIS A 61 -1.94 3.81 4.40
N PHE A 62 -2.52 3.65 3.21
CA PHE A 62 -3.22 4.74 2.55
C PHE A 62 -4.58 4.95 3.23
N PHE A 63 -4.73 6.09 3.91
CA PHE A 63 -5.90 6.38 4.72
C PHE A 63 -7.11 6.77 3.86
N ARG A 64 -8.25 6.15 4.14
CA ARG A 64 -9.56 6.47 3.55
C ARG A 64 -10.46 7.02 4.67
N PRO A 65 -10.53 8.34 4.90
CA PRO A 65 -11.21 8.90 6.07
C PRO A 65 -12.69 8.53 6.20
N ALA A 66 -13.40 8.44 5.07
CA ALA A 66 -14.81 8.05 5.01
C ALA A 66 -15.07 6.58 5.34
N SER A 67 -14.03 5.74 5.35
CA SER A 67 -14.15 4.33 5.71
C SER A 67 -14.08 4.11 7.22
N SER A 68 -14.47 2.92 7.69
CA SER A 68 -14.32 2.55 9.10
C SER A 68 -12.86 2.66 9.55
N VAL A 69 -12.58 3.49 10.55
CA VAL A 69 -11.24 3.64 11.12
C VAL A 69 -10.81 2.34 11.80
N GLN A 70 -11.72 1.66 12.51
CA GLN A 70 -11.41 0.38 13.13
C GLN A 70 -11.06 -0.69 12.09
N GLY A 71 -11.80 -0.75 10.98
CA GLY A 71 -11.49 -1.69 9.89
C GLY A 71 -10.12 -1.42 9.25
N GLN A 72 -9.72 -0.14 9.14
CA GLN A 72 -8.39 0.26 8.68
C GLN A 72 -7.28 -0.17 9.65
N ILE A 73 -7.49 0.02 10.96
CA ILE A 73 -6.58 -0.44 12.02
C ILE A 73 -6.43 -1.95 11.97
N ASP A 74 -7.54 -2.69 11.93
CA ASP A 74 -7.57 -4.15 11.94
C ASP A 74 -6.84 -4.72 10.72
N LEU A 75 -7.10 -4.16 9.54
CA LEU A 75 -6.44 -4.60 8.30
C LEU A 75 -4.93 -4.33 8.35
N PHE A 76 -4.51 -3.14 8.77
CA PHE A 76 -3.10 -2.79 8.86
C PHE A 76 -2.37 -3.69 9.86
N LEU A 77 -2.90 -3.82 11.09
CA LEU A 77 -2.26 -4.62 12.15
C LEU A 77 -2.32 -6.12 11.89
N LYS A 78 -3.29 -6.61 11.09
CA LYS A 78 -3.30 -7.99 10.60
C LYS A 78 -2.19 -8.24 9.58
N THR A 79 -1.97 -7.28 8.69
CA THR A 79 -1.07 -7.40 7.53
C THR A 79 0.38 -7.12 7.88
N VAL A 80 0.63 -6.09 8.68
CA VAL A 80 1.98 -5.61 9.00
C VAL A 80 2.37 -6.05 10.40
N LYS A 81 3.45 -6.83 10.49
CA LYS A 81 4.10 -7.21 11.73
C LYS A 81 5.50 -6.62 11.74
N LEU A 82 5.70 -5.57 12.55
CA LEU A 82 6.99 -4.91 12.69
C LEU A 82 7.92 -5.75 13.56
N GLU A 83 9.14 -5.93 13.09
CA GLU A 83 10.24 -6.57 13.81
C GLU A 83 11.24 -5.51 14.30
N PRO A 84 12.09 -5.82 15.29
CA PRO A 84 13.19 -4.93 15.67
C PRO A 84 14.04 -4.53 14.46
N GLY A 85 14.20 -3.22 14.25
CA GLY A 85 14.93 -2.66 13.10
C GLY A 85 14.03 -2.20 11.95
N ASP A 86 12.77 -2.65 11.88
CA ASP A 86 11.79 -2.12 10.93
C ASP A 86 11.42 -0.67 11.30
N MET A 87 11.20 0.16 10.28
CA MET A 87 10.80 1.55 10.48
C MET A 87 9.37 1.64 11.06
N PRO A 88 9.03 2.77 11.72
CA PRO A 88 7.67 2.99 12.19
C PRO A 88 6.62 2.85 11.08
N ALA A 89 5.42 2.42 11.46
CA ALA A 89 4.26 2.44 10.58
C ALA A 89 4.00 3.86 10.07
N VAL A 90 3.61 4.00 8.80
CA VAL A 90 3.24 5.29 8.22
C VAL A 90 1.73 5.33 8.00
N LEU A 91 1.09 6.39 8.50
CA LEU A 91 -0.25 6.77 8.07
C LEU A 91 -0.13 7.77 6.92
N ASP A 92 -0.55 7.37 5.73
CA ASP A 92 -0.58 8.21 4.53
C ASP A 92 -1.94 8.90 4.44
N VAL A 93 -1.94 10.24 4.60
CA VAL A 93 -3.13 11.08 4.64
C VAL A 93 -3.08 12.14 3.55
N GLU A 94 -3.77 11.86 2.46
CA GLU A 94 -3.79 12.75 1.28
C GLU A 94 -5.17 12.85 0.59
N SER A 95 -6.22 12.38 1.27
CA SER A 95 -7.59 12.43 0.78
C SER A 95 -8.55 12.86 1.88
N THR A 96 -9.60 13.61 1.54
CA THR A 96 -10.63 14.02 2.51
C THR A 96 -11.74 12.97 2.66
N GLY A 97 -11.98 12.15 1.65
CA GLY A 97 -13.16 11.29 1.58
C GLY A 97 -14.49 12.05 1.64
N GLY A 98 -14.49 13.36 1.37
CA GLY A 98 -15.67 14.23 1.52
C GLY A 98 -16.01 14.63 2.97
N LEU A 99 -15.16 14.29 3.94
CA LEU A 99 -15.35 14.66 5.35
C LEU A 99 -14.76 16.05 5.66
N GLY A 100 -15.25 16.67 6.73
CA GLY A 100 -14.70 17.92 7.25
C GLY A 100 -13.36 17.72 7.99
N ALA A 101 -12.55 18.78 8.06
CA ALA A 101 -11.20 18.73 8.61
C ALA A 101 -11.12 18.18 10.05
N THR A 102 -12.02 18.63 10.94
CA THR A 102 -12.09 18.12 12.33
C THR A 102 -12.31 16.62 12.37
N GLU A 103 -13.25 16.12 11.57
CA GLU A 103 -13.59 14.69 11.54
C GLU A 103 -12.42 13.85 10.99
N ILE A 104 -11.74 14.34 9.95
CA ILE A 104 -10.53 13.68 9.43
C ILE A 104 -9.47 13.59 10.54
N CYS A 105 -9.21 14.69 11.25
CA CYS A 105 -8.24 14.73 12.34
C CYS A 105 -8.61 13.77 13.49
N ASP A 106 -9.87 13.73 13.92
CA ASP A 106 -10.30 12.80 14.98
C ASP A 106 -10.10 11.34 14.57
N ARG A 107 -10.43 11.01 13.32
CA ARG A 107 -10.26 9.67 12.76
C ARG A 107 -8.78 9.29 12.62
N MET A 108 -7.92 10.23 12.22
CA MET A 108 -6.47 10.02 12.21
C MET A 108 -5.93 9.73 13.61
N ALA A 109 -6.36 10.50 14.62
CA ALA A 109 -5.91 10.30 16.00
C ALA A 109 -6.24 8.89 16.51
N ILE A 110 -7.46 8.39 16.22
CA ILE A 110 -7.86 7.02 16.58
C ILE A 110 -6.92 5.98 15.93
N TRP A 111 -6.61 6.13 14.64
CA TRP A 111 -5.71 5.21 13.93
C TRP A 111 -4.29 5.26 14.51
N LEU A 112 -3.73 6.47 14.65
CA LEU A 112 -2.36 6.70 15.13
C LEU A 112 -2.18 6.14 16.56
N GLU A 113 -3.11 6.43 17.46
CA GLU A 113 -3.08 5.95 18.84
C GLU A 113 -3.19 4.42 18.91
N ALA A 114 -4.07 3.81 18.12
CA ALA A 114 -4.23 2.36 18.09
C ALA A 114 -2.98 1.65 17.56
N VAL A 115 -2.38 2.16 16.48
CA VAL A 115 -1.16 1.60 15.90
C VAL A 115 0.05 1.84 16.79
N GLU A 116 0.18 3.01 17.43
CA GLU A 116 1.22 3.28 18.43
C GLU A 116 1.09 2.34 19.63
N LYS A 117 -0.14 2.11 20.10
CA LYS A 117 -0.41 1.20 21.22
C LYS A 117 -0.06 -0.26 20.87
N ALA A 118 -0.37 -0.70 19.66
CA ALA A 118 -0.14 -2.07 19.21
C ALA A 118 1.34 -2.36 18.91
N THR A 119 2.01 -1.43 18.22
CA THR A 119 3.41 -1.60 17.79
C THR A 119 4.41 -1.17 18.85
N LYS A 120 3.98 -0.36 19.83
CA LYS A 120 4.85 0.37 20.76
C LYS A 120 5.80 1.33 20.06
N ILE A 121 5.57 1.70 18.81
CA ILE A 121 6.42 2.62 18.06
C ILE A 121 5.52 3.77 17.58
N ARG A 122 5.95 5.01 17.79
CA ARG A 122 5.19 6.18 17.31
C ARG A 122 5.15 6.18 15.77
N PRO A 123 3.96 6.13 15.15
CA PRO A 123 3.82 6.16 13.70
C PRO A 123 4.35 7.45 13.07
N ILE A 124 4.67 7.40 11.79
CA ILE A 124 4.99 8.56 10.95
C ILE A 124 3.69 8.99 10.24
N ILE A 125 3.52 10.29 10.01
CA ILE A 125 2.44 10.82 9.17
C ILE A 125 3.04 11.23 7.82
N TYR A 126 2.51 10.68 6.74
CA TYR A 126 2.75 11.14 5.37
C TYR A 126 1.63 12.06 4.90
N THR A 127 2.00 13.16 4.24
CA THR A 127 1.08 14.15 3.66
C THR A 127 1.84 15.08 2.70
N TYR A 128 1.15 16.05 2.10
CA TYR A 128 1.72 17.16 1.34
C TYR A 128 1.21 18.53 1.83
N PRO A 129 1.95 19.65 1.63
CA PRO A 129 1.66 20.94 2.26
C PRO A 129 0.23 21.44 2.03
N GLY A 130 -0.21 21.47 0.77
CA GLY A 130 -1.54 21.99 0.43
C GLY A 130 -2.70 21.22 1.06
N PHE A 131 -2.59 19.89 1.21
CA PHE A 131 -3.62 19.12 1.91
C PHE A 131 -3.66 19.44 3.39
N TRP A 132 -2.48 19.48 4.03
CA TRP A 132 -2.40 19.72 5.46
C TRP A 132 -2.83 21.13 5.86
N ASP A 133 -2.45 22.14 5.07
CA ASP A 133 -2.89 23.52 5.27
C ASP A 133 -4.41 23.65 5.16
N ASN A 134 -5.04 22.88 4.26
CA ASN A 134 -6.51 22.81 4.15
C ASN A 134 -7.16 22.12 5.37
N LEU A 135 -6.46 21.19 6.05
CA LEU A 135 -6.93 20.66 7.33
C LEU A 135 -6.80 21.68 8.46
N GLY A 136 -5.86 22.63 8.36
CA GLY A 136 -5.70 23.74 9.30
C GLY A 136 -5.36 23.31 10.73
N THR A 137 -4.83 22.10 10.92
CA THR A 137 -4.60 21.50 12.24
C THR A 137 -3.15 21.63 12.72
N LYS A 138 -2.95 21.69 14.04
CA LYS A 138 -1.64 21.61 14.70
C LYS A 138 -1.52 20.41 15.65
N ARG A 139 -2.55 19.55 15.73
CA ARG A 139 -2.69 18.49 16.75
C ARG A 139 -1.59 17.43 16.72
N PHE A 140 -0.93 17.26 15.57
CA PHE A 140 -0.04 16.12 15.31
C PHE A 140 1.46 16.47 15.30
N GLY A 141 1.84 17.65 15.81
CA GLY A 141 3.23 18.13 15.80
C GLY A 141 4.27 17.22 16.47
N ASP A 142 3.83 16.36 17.39
CA ASP A 142 4.70 15.39 18.10
C ASP A 142 4.89 14.05 17.36
N TYR A 143 4.24 13.87 16.20
CA TYR A 143 4.45 12.74 15.29
C TYR A 143 5.55 13.09 14.27
N PRO A 144 6.43 12.16 13.90
CA PRO A 144 7.35 12.34 12.78
C PRO A 144 6.61 12.65 11.48
N LEU A 145 7.10 13.63 10.72
CA LEU A 145 6.53 14.04 9.44
C LEU A 145 7.35 13.45 8.28
N TRP A 146 6.66 12.77 7.38
CA TRP A 146 7.13 12.48 6.04
C TRP A 146 6.39 13.39 5.06
N ILE A 147 7.06 14.42 4.54
CA ILE A 147 6.43 15.43 3.69
C ILE A 147 6.70 15.15 2.22
N ALA A 148 5.65 15.15 1.39
CA ALA A 148 5.76 15.17 -0.06
C ALA A 148 5.70 16.60 -0.59
N HIS A 149 6.82 17.08 -1.12
CA HIS A 149 6.89 18.43 -1.67
C HIS A 149 7.93 18.50 -2.78
N TYR A 150 7.45 18.49 -4.03
CA TYR A 150 8.29 18.47 -5.23
C TYR A 150 8.68 19.90 -5.59
N THR A 151 9.79 20.37 -5.04
CA THR A 151 10.27 21.75 -5.17
C THR A 151 11.74 21.80 -5.56
N THR A 152 12.16 22.95 -6.10
CA THR A 152 13.57 23.28 -6.34
C THR A 152 14.21 24.01 -5.17
N ALA A 153 13.44 24.35 -4.13
CA ALA A 153 13.95 24.93 -2.89
C ALA A 153 14.89 23.95 -2.16
N GLN A 154 15.78 24.49 -1.32
CA GLN A 154 16.73 23.68 -0.54
C GLN A 154 16.04 22.81 0.52
N GLU A 155 14.86 23.24 1.00
CA GLU A 155 14.07 22.53 2.00
C GLU A 155 12.58 22.49 1.59
N PRO A 156 11.82 21.46 2.00
CA PRO A 156 10.39 21.41 1.78
C PRO A 156 9.64 22.42 2.65
N TRP A 157 8.44 22.81 2.21
CA TRP A 157 7.49 23.50 3.06
C TRP A 157 7.04 22.54 4.16
N VAL A 158 7.19 22.93 5.43
CA VAL A 158 6.67 22.18 6.59
C VAL A 158 5.33 22.78 7.01
N PRO A 159 4.20 22.07 6.84
CA PRO A 159 2.88 22.62 7.13
C PRO A 159 2.57 22.61 8.63
N GLY A 160 1.45 23.24 9.02
CA GLY A 160 1.10 23.56 10.40
C GLY A 160 1.21 22.41 11.42
N GLY A 161 1.74 22.72 12.61
CA GLY A 161 1.90 21.80 13.73
C GLY A 161 3.33 21.31 13.90
N TRP A 162 4.09 21.16 12.81
CA TRP A 162 5.49 20.75 12.85
C TRP A 162 6.45 21.92 12.74
N ASN A 163 7.62 21.76 13.37
CA ASN A 163 8.76 22.68 13.21
C ASN A 163 9.79 22.16 12.20
N THR A 164 9.70 20.88 11.83
CA THR A 164 10.63 20.25 10.89
C THR A 164 10.01 18.98 10.28
N TRP A 165 10.74 18.37 9.34
CA TRP A 165 10.40 17.12 8.70
C TRP A 165 11.42 16.03 9.04
N THR A 166 10.95 14.78 9.07
CA THR A 166 11.76 13.58 9.29
C THR A 166 12.19 12.96 7.97
N PHE A 167 11.24 12.77 7.06
CA PHE A 167 11.47 12.33 5.69
C PHE A 167 10.92 13.35 4.70
N TRP A 168 11.57 13.48 3.55
CA TRP A 168 11.12 14.35 2.46
C TRP A 168 11.06 13.55 1.16
N GLN A 169 9.85 13.35 0.64
CA GLN A 169 9.64 12.87 -0.73
C GLN A 169 9.77 14.05 -1.67
N TYR A 170 10.87 14.08 -2.43
CA TYR A 170 11.26 15.25 -3.22
C TYR A 170 10.96 15.09 -4.71
N THR A 171 10.67 13.88 -5.18
CA THR A 171 10.29 13.62 -6.57
C THR A 171 9.55 12.29 -6.71
N ASP A 172 8.62 12.22 -7.67
CA ASP A 172 7.92 11.03 -8.16
C ASP A 172 8.52 10.46 -9.47
N LYS A 173 9.58 11.08 -9.97
CA LYS A 173 10.21 10.79 -11.27
C LYS A 173 11.64 10.32 -11.12
N GLY A 174 11.98 9.78 -9.95
CA GLY A 174 13.30 9.23 -9.71
C GLY A 174 13.63 8.09 -10.67
N SER A 175 14.88 8.03 -11.09
CA SER A 175 15.46 6.86 -11.76
C SER A 175 16.34 6.12 -10.76
N VAL A 176 15.94 4.91 -10.39
CA VAL A 176 16.64 4.06 -9.41
C VAL A 176 16.84 2.68 -10.02
N SER A 177 18.07 2.19 -9.98
CA SER A 177 18.40 0.86 -10.51
C SER A 177 17.57 -0.20 -9.80
N GLY A 178 16.94 -1.10 -10.57
CA GLY A 178 16.07 -2.14 -10.05
C GLY A 178 14.59 -1.77 -9.98
N VAL A 179 14.20 -0.55 -10.33
CA VAL A 179 12.81 -0.13 -10.49
C VAL A 179 12.58 0.31 -11.93
N THR A 180 11.51 -0.18 -12.57
CA THR A 180 11.12 0.25 -13.92
C THR A 180 10.29 1.52 -13.86
N GLY A 181 10.63 2.51 -14.70
CA GLY A 181 9.92 3.79 -14.76
C GLY A 181 10.32 4.77 -13.66
N GLY A 182 9.51 5.82 -13.48
CA GLY A 182 9.68 6.76 -12.38
C GLY A 182 9.30 6.14 -11.04
N VAL A 183 10.08 6.43 -10.01
CA VAL A 183 9.80 6.03 -8.63
C VAL A 183 9.89 7.23 -7.69
N ASP A 184 9.10 7.17 -6.63
CA ASP A 184 9.16 8.14 -5.55
C ASP A 184 10.49 8.02 -4.80
N VAL A 185 11.17 9.16 -4.60
CA VAL A 185 12.47 9.22 -3.92
C VAL A 185 12.41 10.13 -2.71
N ASN A 186 12.98 9.62 -1.64
CA ASN A 186 12.93 10.19 -0.31
C ASN A 186 14.32 10.53 0.21
N ILE A 187 14.39 11.56 1.03
CA ILE A 187 15.57 11.94 1.81
C ILE A 187 15.26 11.79 3.29
N PHE A 188 16.21 11.20 4.01
CA PHE A 188 16.34 11.28 5.46
C PHE A 188 17.68 11.94 5.78
N GLU A 189 17.74 12.81 6.80
CA GLU A 189 18.99 13.46 7.20
C GLU A 189 19.48 12.93 8.52
N SER A 190 20.66 12.30 8.51
CA SER A 190 21.34 11.92 9.74
C SER A 190 21.75 13.16 10.54
N LEU A 191 21.52 13.18 11.86
CA LEU A 191 21.82 14.33 12.70
C LEU A 191 23.15 14.17 13.44
N ARG A 192 23.92 15.26 13.49
CA ARG A 192 25.26 15.36 14.08
C ARG A 192 25.59 16.83 14.36
N GLU A 193 26.82 17.08 14.81
CA GLU A 193 27.33 18.45 14.95
C GLU A 193 27.12 19.28 13.68
N GLY A 194 26.56 20.49 13.84
CA GLY A 194 26.19 21.39 12.75
C GLY A 194 24.84 21.12 12.09
N SER A 195 24.07 20.12 12.54
CA SER A 195 22.71 19.87 12.02
C SER A 195 21.72 21.00 12.35
N PRO A 196 20.66 21.22 11.53
CA PRO A 196 19.70 22.29 11.72
C PRO A 196 18.97 22.23 13.07
N ALA A 197 18.84 23.40 13.71
CA ALA A 197 18.31 23.49 15.07
C ALA A 197 16.93 22.84 15.29
N PRO A 198 15.93 23.01 14.40
CA PRO A 198 14.62 22.37 14.59
C PRO A 198 14.70 20.84 14.65
N LYS A 199 15.55 20.21 13.82
CA LYS A 199 15.75 18.75 13.83
C LYS A 199 16.46 18.29 15.10
N VAL A 200 17.46 19.06 15.56
CA VAL A 200 18.19 18.76 16.79
C VAL A 200 17.29 18.87 18.02
N GLN A 201 16.39 19.86 18.07
CA GLN A 201 15.43 20.02 19.17
C GLN A 201 14.55 18.78 19.32
N GLU A 202 14.06 18.20 18.22
CA GLU A 202 13.26 16.97 18.27
C GLU A 202 14.06 15.79 18.86
N ILE A 203 15.31 15.62 18.46
CA ILE A 203 16.17 14.57 19.03
C ILE A 203 16.48 14.81 20.51
N GLN A 204 16.76 16.05 20.90
CA GLN A 204 16.97 16.39 22.31
C GLN A 204 15.73 16.09 23.16
N LYS A 205 14.52 16.39 22.65
CA LYS A 205 13.26 15.99 23.30
C LYS A 205 13.16 14.48 23.46
N HIS A 206 13.42 13.70 22.40
CA HIS A 206 13.36 12.24 22.48
C HIS A 206 14.39 11.66 23.45
N LEU A 207 15.65 12.10 23.39
CA LEU A 207 16.70 11.66 24.31
C LEU A 207 16.39 12.03 25.76
N LYS A 208 15.83 13.22 25.99
CA LYS A 208 15.42 13.69 27.33
C LYS A 208 14.28 12.85 27.88
N ASN A 209 13.25 12.60 27.07
CA ASN A 209 12.12 11.74 27.43
C ASN A 209 12.55 10.29 27.73
N LYS A 210 13.64 9.84 27.11
CA LYS A 210 14.26 8.53 27.36
C LYS A 210 15.26 8.54 28.53
N GLY A 211 15.51 9.70 29.15
CA GLY A 211 16.41 9.85 30.30
C GLY A 211 17.90 9.98 29.96
N PHE A 212 18.27 10.04 28.68
CA PHE A 212 19.67 10.11 28.23
C PHE A 212 20.21 11.54 28.11
N TYR A 213 19.33 12.55 28.07
CA TYR A 213 19.72 13.95 27.92
C TYR A 213 19.13 14.82 29.04
N GLN A 214 20.00 15.47 29.82
CA GLN A 214 19.60 16.34 30.93
C GLN A 214 19.73 17.84 30.60
N GLY A 215 20.30 18.17 29.44
CA GLY A 215 20.52 19.54 29.01
C GLY A 215 19.25 20.29 28.59
N THR A 216 19.45 21.53 28.14
CA THR A 216 18.43 22.38 27.50
C THR A 216 18.13 21.89 26.09
N ILE A 217 16.87 21.98 25.68
CA ILE A 217 16.47 21.73 24.29
C ILE A 217 16.69 23.04 23.52
N ASP A 218 17.91 23.23 23.04
CA ASP A 218 18.39 24.47 22.41
C ASP A 218 18.57 24.34 20.89
N GLY A 219 18.50 23.13 20.35
CA GLY A 219 18.76 22.86 18.93
C GLY A 219 20.24 22.84 18.57
N ASN A 220 21.14 22.89 19.54
CA ASN A 220 22.57 22.74 19.28
C ASN A 220 23.01 21.29 19.49
N TYR A 221 23.58 20.67 18.46
CA TYR A 221 24.13 19.31 18.56
C TYR A 221 25.52 19.35 19.20
N SER A 222 25.55 19.77 20.47
CA SER A 222 26.76 19.92 21.28
C SER A 222 27.32 18.57 21.75
N THR A 223 28.47 18.60 22.43
CA THR A 223 29.08 17.42 23.06
C THR A 223 28.13 16.70 24.02
N SER A 224 27.24 17.41 24.71
CA SER A 224 26.26 16.79 25.62
C SER A 224 25.16 16.04 24.83
N THR A 225 24.66 16.63 23.75
CA THR A 225 23.72 15.96 22.82
C THR A 225 24.38 14.72 22.19
N LYS A 226 25.62 14.84 21.71
CA LYS A 226 26.38 13.71 21.16
C LYS A 226 26.60 12.61 22.18
N SER A 227 26.98 12.95 23.41
CA SER A 227 27.20 11.97 24.49
C SER A 227 25.90 11.25 24.87
N ALA A 228 24.78 11.97 24.91
CA ALA A 228 23.46 11.38 25.12
C ALA A 228 23.08 10.40 23.99
N ALA A 229 23.34 10.76 22.73
CA ALA A 229 23.13 9.87 21.59
C ALA A 229 23.99 8.60 21.68
N ILE A 230 25.28 8.72 22.02
CA ILE A 230 26.18 7.58 22.23
C ILE A 230 25.67 6.66 23.36
N ALA A 231 25.27 7.24 24.49
CA ALA A 231 24.75 6.48 25.62
C ALA A 231 23.47 5.73 25.25
N PHE A 232 22.56 6.40 24.52
CA PHE A 232 21.35 5.78 24.00
C PHE A 232 21.69 4.64 23.03
N GLN A 233 22.55 4.86 22.03
CA GLN A 233 22.97 3.84 21.07
C GLN A 233 23.54 2.60 21.75
N LYS A 234 24.43 2.77 22.74
CA LYS A 234 24.97 1.67 23.56
C LYS A 234 23.85 0.89 24.25
N SER A 235 22.85 1.59 24.82
CA SER A 235 21.71 0.94 25.48
C SER A 235 20.84 0.12 24.52
N GLN A 236 20.89 0.41 23.23
CA GLN A 236 20.13 -0.27 22.17
C GLN A 236 20.97 -1.30 21.40
N GLY A 237 22.24 -1.49 21.75
CA GLY A 237 23.16 -2.36 20.99
C GLY A 237 23.45 -1.84 19.56
N LEU A 238 23.29 -0.54 19.33
CA LEU A 238 23.61 0.12 18.07
C LEU A 238 25.08 0.55 18.06
N GLU A 239 25.61 0.84 16.87
CA GLU A 239 26.88 1.53 16.73
C GLU A 239 26.83 2.88 17.47
N ALA A 240 27.78 3.07 18.39
CA ALA A 240 27.79 4.19 19.32
C ALA A 240 28.67 5.35 18.81
N ASP A 241 28.39 5.81 17.60
CA ASP A 241 29.13 6.86 16.88
C ASP A 241 28.67 8.29 17.25
N GLY A 242 27.54 8.40 17.97
CA GLY A 242 26.93 9.67 18.32
C GLY A 242 26.28 10.38 17.13
N ILE A 243 26.02 9.69 16.02
CA ILE A 243 25.26 10.17 14.88
C ILE A 243 23.84 9.60 14.97
N VAL A 244 22.83 10.46 14.93
CA VAL A 244 21.44 9.99 14.86
C VAL A 244 21.08 9.69 13.41
N GLY A 245 21.46 8.48 12.98
CA GLY A 245 21.03 7.86 11.73
C GLY A 245 19.66 7.19 11.84
N LEU A 246 19.24 6.52 10.77
CA LEU A 246 17.89 5.93 10.66
C LEU A 246 17.62 4.85 11.72
N LYS A 247 18.60 4.01 12.04
CA LYS A 247 18.51 3.00 13.10
C LYS A 247 18.34 3.64 14.48
N THR A 248 19.13 4.68 14.78
CA THR A 248 19.04 5.44 16.04
C THR A 248 17.68 6.13 16.17
N LEU A 249 17.21 6.79 15.11
CA LEU A 249 15.89 7.44 15.10
C LEU A 249 14.77 6.41 15.32
N THR A 250 14.79 5.30 14.59
CA THR A 250 13.80 4.22 14.72
C THR A 250 13.72 3.72 16.17
N ALA A 251 14.87 3.54 16.82
CA ALA A 251 14.92 3.15 18.23
C ALA A 251 14.41 4.26 19.17
N LEU A 252 14.67 5.54 18.88
CA LEU A 252 14.17 6.66 19.68
C LEU A 252 12.64 6.77 19.65
N LEU A 253 12.03 6.46 18.50
CA LEU A 253 10.57 6.46 18.30
C LEU A 253 9.89 5.23 18.92
N SER A 254 10.66 4.20 19.27
CA SER A 254 10.15 3.03 19.96
C SER A 254 9.91 3.32 21.45
N LYS A 255 8.87 2.73 22.03
CA LYS A 255 8.56 2.72 23.46
C LYS A 255 9.06 1.45 24.18
N PHE A 256 9.76 0.53 23.49
CA PHE A 256 10.38 -0.59 24.20
C PHE A 256 11.39 -0.06 25.24
N PRO A 257 11.37 -0.57 26.49
CA PRO A 257 12.40 -0.26 27.46
C PRO A 257 13.72 -0.88 27.00
N SER A 258 14.83 -0.17 27.24
CA SER A 258 16.18 -0.67 27.00
C SER A 258 16.40 -1.95 27.80
N GLY A 259 16.43 -3.10 27.13
CA GLY A 259 16.58 -4.41 27.74
C GLY A 259 17.38 -5.31 26.81
N THR A 260 18.42 -5.92 27.36
CA THR A 260 19.37 -6.83 26.72
C THR A 260 18.69 -7.88 25.83
N PHE A 261 18.86 -7.77 24.52
CA PHE A 261 18.51 -8.86 23.61
C PHE A 261 19.62 -9.91 23.68
N PRO A 262 19.30 -11.19 23.96
CA PRO A 262 20.26 -12.27 23.83
C PRO A 262 20.66 -12.41 22.36
N THR A 263 21.95 -12.66 22.13
CA THR A 263 22.53 -13.01 20.84
C THR A 263 21.76 -14.16 20.19
N PRO A 264 21.46 -14.10 18.87
CA PRO A 264 20.73 -15.17 18.19
C PRO A 264 21.58 -16.46 18.17
N SER A 265 20.99 -17.54 18.69
CA SER A 265 21.51 -18.91 18.55
C SER A 265 21.27 -19.41 17.12
N PRO A 266 22.20 -20.18 16.51
CA PRO A 266 22.07 -20.65 15.13
C PRO A 266 20.90 -21.63 14.94
N SER A 267 20.19 -21.47 13.82
CA SER A 267 19.02 -22.26 13.41
C SER A 267 19.35 -23.75 13.16
N PRO A 268 18.51 -24.72 13.58
CA PRO A 268 18.68 -26.12 13.21
C PRO A 268 18.14 -26.43 11.81
N ALA A 269 18.76 -27.43 11.15
CA ALA A 269 18.47 -27.89 9.78
C ALA A 269 17.18 -28.75 9.68
N PRO A 270 16.54 -28.84 8.49
CA PRO A 270 15.27 -29.56 8.31
C PRO A 270 15.46 -31.07 8.10
N SER A 271 14.47 -31.87 8.50
CA SER A 271 14.36 -33.33 8.26
C SER A 271 13.20 -33.68 7.31
N PRO A 272 13.22 -34.85 6.63
CA PRO A 272 12.46 -35.12 5.39
C PRO A 272 11.08 -35.82 5.58
N VAL A 273 10.24 -35.75 4.53
CA VAL A 273 8.85 -36.24 4.44
C VAL A 273 8.76 -37.64 3.77
N PRO A 274 7.84 -38.56 4.16
CA PRO A 274 7.62 -39.85 3.48
C PRO A 274 6.40 -39.92 2.52
N ALA A 275 6.41 -40.92 1.61
CA ALA A 275 5.55 -41.12 0.41
C ALA A 275 4.30 -42.04 0.60
N PRO A 276 3.31 -42.09 -0.34
CA PRO A 276 2.00 -42.76 -0.16
C PRO A 276 1.87 -44.17 -0.81
N LYS A 277 0.81 -44.93 -0.45
CA LYS A 277 0.51 -46.34 -0.85
C LYS A 277 -0.86 -46.48 -1.61
N PRO A 278 -1.10 -47.49 -2.50
CA PRO A 278 -2.17 -47.47 -3.52
C PRO A 278 -3.43 -48.33 -3.26
N THR A 279 -4.49 -48.09 -4.06
CA THR A 279 -5.89 -48.63 -4.03
C THR A 279 -6.17 -49.67 -5.16
N PRO A 280 -7.13 -50.62 -5.04
CA PRO A 280 -7.49 -51.61 -6.10
C PRO A 280 -8.79 -51.32 -6.92
N LEU A 281 -8.95 -52.07 -8.03
CA LEU A 281 -9.83 -51.93 -9.23
C LEU A 281 -11.21 -52.70 -9.15
N PRO A 282 -12.27 -52.38 -9.95
CA PRO A 282 -13.68 -52.74 -9.71
C PRO A 282 -14.32 -53.81 -10.65
N THR A 283 -15.63 -54.12 -10.45
CA THR A 283 -16.52 -54.98 -11.31
C THR A 283 -17.93 -54.32 -11.39
N PRO A 284 -18.85 -54.66 -12.34
CA PRO A 284 -19.41 -53.72 -13.32
C PRO A 284 -20.90 -53.35 -13.12
N THR A 285 -21.34 -52.36 -13.90
CA THR A 285 -22.57 -51.56 -13.79
C THR A 285 -23.74 -52.10 -14.63
N PRO A 286 -25.02 -52.01 -14.16
CA PRO A 286 -26.21 -52.11 -15.01
C PRO A 286 -26.68 -50.73 -15.52
N THR A 287 -27.24 -50.71 -16.73
CA THR A 287 -27.68 -49.52 -17.49
C THR A 287 -28.88 -48.79 -16.85
N PRO A 288 -28.87 -47.43 -16.73
CA PRO A 288 -29.97 -46.69 -16.12
C PRO A 288 -31.01 -46.13 -17.11
N LEU A 289 -32.24 -46.01 -16.59
CA LEU A 289 -33.42 -45.29 -17.09
C LEU A 289 -33.18 -43.76 -17.21
N PRO A 290 -34.08 -42.96 -17.84
CA PRO A 290 -33.85 -41.54 -18.10
C PRO A 290 -33.72 -40.76 -16.78
N LEU A 291 -32.60 -40.05 -16.62
CA LEU A 291 -32.27 -39.34 -15.39
C LEU A 291 -33.09 -38.05 -15.26
N GLY A 292 -33.93 -37.99 -14.22
CA GLY A 292 -34.39 -36.72 -13.67
C GLY A 292 -33.19 -35.87 -13.23
N GLY A 293 -33.34 -34.54 -13.25
CA GLY A 293 -32.25 -33.60 -12.96
C GLY A 293 -31.52 -33.94 -11.65
N ILE A 294 -30.26 -34.35 -11.76
CA ILE A 294 -29.44 -34.77 -10.62
C ILE A 294 -28.95 -33.52 -9.89
N ARG A 295 -29.17 -33.44 -8.57
CA ARG A 295 -28.58 -32.36 -7.76
C ARG A 295 -27.12 -32.68 -7.45
N LEU A 296 -26.24 -31.67 -7.44
CA LEU A 296 -24.82 -31.86 -7.11
C LEU A 296 -24.58 -32.50 -5.73
N ILE A 297 -25.45 -32.20 -4.75
CA ILE A 297 -25.39 -32.85 -3.43
C ILE A 297 -25.61 -34.36 -3.52
N ASP A 298 -26.51 -34.83 -4.39
CA ASP A 298 -26.82 -36.25 -4.55
C ASP A 298 -25.67 -36.97 -5.26
N VAL A 299 -24.97 -36.27 -6.18
CA VAL A 299 -23.71 -36.76 -6.79
C VAL A 299 -22.64 -36.95 -5.73
N CYS A 300 -22.44 -35.99 -4.84
CA CYS A 300 -21.45 -36.07 -3.76
C CYS A 300 -21.78 -37.17 -2.74
N LEU A 301 -23.05 -37.31 -2.35
CA LEU A 301 -23.50 -38.33 -1.39
C LEU A 301 -23.45 -39.76 -1.96
N SER A 302 -23.55 -39.89 -3.29
CA SER A 302 -23.53 -41.17 -4.00
C SER A 302 -22.18 -41.48 -4.63
N TYR A 303 -21.16 -40.65 -4.39
CA TYR A 303 -19.83 -40.80 -4.95
C TYR A 303 -19.14 -42.04 -4.36
N LYS A 304 -18.74 -42.96 -5.24
CA LYS A 304 -18.08 -44.24 -4.91
C LYS A 304 -16.67 -44.32 -5.48
N ALA A 305 -16.11 -43.19 -5.93
CA ALA A 305 -14.75 -43.10 -6.50
C ALA A 305 -14.47 -44.11 -7.62
N ASN A 306 -15.46 -44.35 -8.49
CA ASN A 306 -15.22 -45.12 -9.71
C ASN A 306 -14.76 -44.20 -10.85
N THR A 307 -13.98 -44.75 -11.78
CA THR A 307 -13.31 -44.00 -12.84
C THR A 307 -14.25 -43.12 -13.66
N ASN A 308 -15.50 -43.56 -13.89
CA ASN A 308 -16.48 -42.80 -14.65
C ASN A 308 -17.02 -41.59 -13.85
N GLN A 309 -17.17 -41.72 -12.53
CA GLN A 309 -17.55 -40.61 -11.66
C GLN A 309 -16.42 -39.56 -11.58
N ASP A 310 -15.16 -39.99 -11.54
CA ASP A 310 -14.01 -39.07 -11.54
C ASP A 310 -13.90 -38.31 -12.85
N ILE A 311 -14.02 -39.01 -13.99
CA ILE A 311 -14.01 -38.39 -15.32
C ILE A 311 -15.18 -37.40 -15.44
N ALA A 312 -16.37 -37.75 -14.96
CA ALA A 312 -17.54 -36.87 -14.99
C ALA A 312 -17.34 -35.62 -14.11
N LEU A 313 -16.75 -35.76 -12.92
CA LEU A 313 -16.46 -34.63 -12.03
C LEU A 313 -15.33 -33.75 -12.56
N ILE A 314 -14.27 -34.34 -13.15
CA ILE A 314 -13.18 -33.60 -13.80
C ILE A 314 -13.70 -32.84 -15.03
N TRP A 315 -14.55 -33.48 -15.83
CA TRP A 315 -15.20 -32.83 -16.95
C TRP A 315 -16.12 -31.70 -16.49
N LEU A 316 -16.97 -31.94 -15.48
CA LEU A 316 -17.83 -30.89 -14.93
C LEU A 316 -17.01 -29.73 -14.35
N GLN A 317 -15.92 -30.02 -13.63
CA GLN A 317 -14.98 -29.02 -13.13
C GLN A 317 -14.38 -28.20 -14.27
N SER A 318 -14.04 -28.81 -15.41
CA SER A 318 -13.50 -28.07 -16.57
C SER A 318 -14.54 -27.17 -17.25
N GLN A 319 -15.83 -27.44 -17.07
CA GLN A 319 -16.91 -26.57 -17.54
C GLN A 319 -17.17 -25.38 -16.60
N ILE A 320 -16.59 -25.36 -15.39
CA ILE A 320 -16.79 -24.30 -14.40
C ILE A 320 -15.63 -23.32 -14.45
N ALA A 321 -15.92 -22.02 -14.54
CA ALA A 321 -14.90 -20.98 -14.56
C ALA A 321 -13.98 -21.10 -13.32
N PRO A 322 -12.64 -20.97 -13.48
CA PRO A 322 -11.69 -21.11 -12.37
C PRO A 322 -11.98 -20.20 -11.17
N SER A 323 -12.54 -19.01 -11.41
CA SER A 323 -12.96 -18.07 -10.35
C SER A 323 -14.15 -18.60 -9.55
N LEU A 324 -15.12 -19.23 -10.20
CA LEU A 324 -16.29 -19.82 -9.54
C LEU A 324 -15.92 -21.09 -8.76
N LEU A 325 -14.96 -21.88 -9.24
CA LEU A 325 -14.36 -22.99 -8.49
C LEU A 325 -13.59 -22.51 -7.26
N ALA A 326 -12.85 -21.40 -7.38
CA ALA A 326 -12.15 -20.79 -6.26
C ALA A 326 -13.14 -20.27 -5.20
N GLU A 327 -14.22 -19.60 -5.63
CA GLU A 327 -15.29 -19.13 -4.74
C GLU A 327 -16.00 -20.30 -4.04
N PHE A 328 -16.36 -21.35 -4.79
CA PHE A 328 -16.94 -22.57 -4.25
C PHE A 328 -16.03 -23.20 -3.20
N THR A 329 -14.73 -23.32 -3.49
CA THR A 329 -13.73 -23.89 -2.57
C THR A 329 -13.54 -23.05 -1.30
N GLN A 330 -13.61 -21.73 -1.41
CA GLN A 330 -13.53 -20.80 -0.28
C GLN A 330 -14.79 -20.85 0.59
N ARG A 331 -15.98 -20.91 -0.01
CA ARG A 331 -17.25 -21.12 0.69
C ARG A 331 -17.30 -22.50 1.38
N TRP A 332 -16.81 -23.55 0.71
CA TRP A 332 -16.68 -24.90 1.28
C TRP A 332 -15.77 -24.92 2.53
N ARG A 333 -14.74 -24.07 2.54
CA ARG A 333 -13.81 -23.91 3.69
C ARG A 333 -14.29 -22.90 4.73
N ASN A 334 -15.51 -22.37 4.59
CA ASN A 334 -16.09 -21.34 5.47
C ASN A 334 -15.21 -20.09 5.61
N GLN A 335 -14.68 -19.58 4.49
CA GLN A 335 -13.85 -18.38 4.42
C GLN A 335 -14.56 -17.26 3.63
N SER A 336 -14.38 -16.00 4.04
CA SER A 336 -14.92 -14.82 3.35
C SER A 336 -14.26 -14.63 1.98
N VAL A 337 -15.06 -14.41 0.93
CA VAL A 337 -14.61 -14.23 -0.47
C VAL A 337 -13.91 -12.85 -0.62
N PRO A 338 -12.62 -12.77 -1.02
CA PRO A 338 -11.97 -11.49 -1.32
C PRO A 338 -12.44 -10.92 -2.67
N GLN A 339 -12.74 -9.62 -2.71
CA GLN A 339 -13.06 -8.88 -3.95
C GLN A 339 -11.78 -8.66 -4.77
N VAL A 340 -11.82 -8.95 -6.07
CA VAL A 340 -10.77 -8.55 -7.01
C VAL A 340 -10.80 -7.03 -7.14
N THR A 341 -9.74 -6.34 -6.69
CA THR A 341 -9.67 -4.87 -6.76
C THR A 341 -9.15 -4.42 -8.11
N PHE A 342 -10.06 -3.98 -8.97
CA PHE A 342 -9.75 -3.38 -10.27
C PHE A 342 -9.19 -1.95 -10.12
N VAL A 343 -8.35 -1.49 -11.07
CA VAL A 343 -8.01 -0.07 -11.22
C VAL A 343 -9.30 0.76 -11.29
N ARG A 344 -9.38 1.81 -10.45
CA ARG A 344 -10.54 2.71 -10.46
C ARG A 344 -10.47 3.65 -11.65
N LEU A 345 -11.59 3.87 -12.34
CA LEU A 345 -11.72 4.86 -13.41
C LEU A 345 -11.42 6.28 -12.93
N LEU A 346 -11.66 6.55 -11.64
CA LEU A 346 -11.24 7.80 -11.01
C LEU A 346 -9.71 7.97 -11.01
N ASP A 347 -8.99 6.91 -10.60
CA ASP A 347 -7.54 6.93 -10.53
C ASP A 347 -6.92 6.96 -11.94
N VAL A 348 -7.56 6.32 -12.93
CA VAL A 348 -7.20 6.38 -14.35
C VAL A 348 -7.13 7.83 -14.84
N CYS A 349 -8.13 8.66 -14.53
CA CYS A 349 -8.15 10.06 -14.97
C CYS A 349 -7.14 10.91 -14.21
N LYS A 350 -6.96 10.68 -12.90
CA LYS A 350 -5.97 11.39 -12.08
C LYS A 350 -4.54 11.18 -12.55
N TYR A 351 -4.22 9.97 -13.02
CA TYR A 351 -2.86 9.56 -13.39
C TYR A 351 -2.67 9.39 -14.90
N TYR A 352 -3.61 9.89 -15.71
CA TYR A 352 -3.48 9.90 -17.16
C TYR A 352 -2.34 10.83 -17.60
N ARG A 353 -1.40 10.30 -18.39
CA ARG A 353 -0.19 10.98 -18.86
C ARG A 353 -0.10 11.03 -20.39
N GLY A 354 -1.15 10.58 -21.11
CA GLY A 354 -1.16 10.54 -22.58
C GLY A 354 -0.20 9.52 -23.17
N LEU A 355 0.07 8.42 -22.45
CA LEU A 355 0.93 7.35 -22.94
C LEU A 355 0.17 6.47 -23.97
N PRO A 356 0.85 5.90 -24.98
CA PRO A 356 0.18 5.12 -26.02
C PRO A 356 -0.67 3.94 -25.51
N ASN A 357 -0.21 3.23 -24.48
CA ASN A 357 -0.98 2.15 -23.84
C ASN A 357 -2.21 2.68 -23.09
N GLN A 358 -2.13 3.86 -22.48
CA GLN A 358 -3.26 4.48 -21.79
C GLN A 358 -4.34 4.88 -22.79
N ASP A 359 -3.96 5.52 -23.90
CA ASP A 359 -4.87 5.87 -24.98
C ASP A 359 -5.54 4.62 -25.57
N GLN A 360 -4.76 3.59 -25.90
CA GLN A 360 -5.28 2.32 -26.41
C GLN A 360 -6.21 1.61 -25.42
N SER A 361 -5.90 1.66 -24.11
CA SER A 361 -6.73 1.06 -23.08
C SER A 361 -8.05 1.82 -22.91
N LEU A 362 -8.04 3.15 -23.01
CA LEU A 362 -9.24 3.99 -22.95
C LEU A 362 -10.12 3.82 -24.19
N ASP A 363 -9.54 3.76 -25.39
CA ASP A 363 -10.27 3.46 -26.62
C ASP A 363 -10.85 2.04 -26.58
N TRP A 364 -10.11 1.07 -26.04
CA TRP A 364 -10.63 -0.29 -25.82
C TRP A 364 -11.79 -0.28 -24.83
N LEU A 365 -11.66 0.37 -23.67
CA LEU A 365 -12.74 0.43 -22.68
C LEU A 365 -13.99 1.08 -23.28
N GLN A 366 -13.81 2.16 -24.05
CA GLN A 366 -14.91 2.82 -24.73
C GLN A 366 -15.63 1.89 -25.72
N SER A 367 -14.92 0.99 -26.40
CA SER A 367 -15.52 0.00 -27.29
C SER A 367 -16.39 -1.03 -26.57
N GLN A 368 -16.22 -1.19 -25.25
CA GLN A 368 -17.04 -2.08 -24.42
C GLN A 368 -18.33 -1.40 -23.92
N LEU A 369 -18.49 -0.10 -24.16
CA LEU A 369 -19.62 0.68 -23.67
C LEU A 369 -20.70 0.87 -24.74
N SER A 370 -21.97 0.72 -24.34
CA SER A 370 -23.09 1.04 -25.23
C SER A 370 -23.24 2.54 -25.42
N ALA A 371 -23.84 2.95 -26.54
CA ALA A 371 -24.16 4.35 -26.82
C ALA A 371 -25.03 4.97 -25.70
N LYS A 372 -25.95 4.19 -25.11
CA LYS A 372 -26.78 4.62 -23.99
C LYS A 372 -25.94 4.99 -22.76
N ILE A 373 -24.99 4.13 -22.38
CA ILE A 373 -24.11 4.36 -21.23
C ILE A 373 -23.22 5.59 -21.49
N LEU A 374 -22.67 5.73 -22.69
CA LEU A 374 -21.84 6.88 -23.06
C LEU A 374 -22.62 8.21 -23.03
N THR A 375 -23.87 8.22 -23.49
CA THR A 375 -24.74 9.40 -23.42
C THR A 375 -25.06 9.79 -21.98
N GLU A 376 -25.42 8.82 -21.13
CA GLU A 376 -25.72 9.09 -19.72
C GLU A 376 -24.46 9.51 -18.95
N PHE A 377 -23.31 8.89 -19.24
CA PHE A 377 -22.02 9.32 -18.69
C PHE A 377 -21.71 10.77 -19.07
N ALA A 378 -21.90 11.14 -20.34
CA ALA A 378 -21.65 12.50 -20.81
C ALA A 378 -22.52 13.55 -20.10
N GLN A 379 -23.79 13.23 -19.84
CA GLN A 379 -24.71 14.11 -19.10
C GLN A 379 -24.24 14.32 -17.65
N ARG A 380 -23.92 13.23 -16.96
CA ARG A 380 -23.38 13.26 -15.58
C ARG A 380 -22.06 14.02 -15.51
N TRP A 381 -21.16 13.79 -16.47
CA TRP A 381 -19.86 14.46 -16.57
C TRP A 381 -19.99 15.97 -16.76
N ARG A 382 -20.95 16.44 -17.57
CA ARG A 382 -21.18 17.88 -17.83
C ARG A 382 -22.03 18.57 -16.76
N GLY A 383 -22.63 17.82 -15.83
CA GLY A 383 -23.53 18.36 -14.80
C GLY A 383 -24.85 18.89 -15.36
N GLN A 384 -25.32 18.36 -16.50
CA GLN A 384 -26.56 18.79 -17.15
C GLN A 384 -27.74 17.84 -16.80
N VAL A 385 -28.92 18.42 -16.55
CA VAL A 385 -30.24 17.75 -16.44
C VAL A 385 -30.65 17.26 -17.86
N PRO A 386 -31.48 16.22 -18.08
CA PRO A 386 -31.58 15.58 -19.40
C PRO A 386 -32.17 16.52 -20.46
N VAL A 387 -31.44 16.73 -21.56
CA VAL A 387 -31.86 17.48 -22.77
C VAL A 387 -31.53 16.59 -23.99
N PRO A 388 -32.31 16.61 -25.09
CA PRO A 388 -32.47 15.47 -26.00
C PRO A 388 -31.26 15.16 -26.88
N GLU A 389 -31.34 13.98 -27.52
CA GLU A 389 -30.35 13.13 -28.21
C GLU A 389 -29.50 13.78 -29.33
N THR A 390 -28.99 14.98 -29.13
CA THR A 390 -28.05 15.62 -30.05
C THR A 390 -26.80 16.03 -29.30
N THR A 391 -26.08 15.05 -28.74
CA THR A 391 -24.80 15.32 -28.06
C THR A 391 -23.68 14.57 -28.75
N ALA A 392 -22.70 15.32 -29.24
CA ALA A 392 -21.39 14.83 -29.67
C ALA A 392 -20.86 13.76 -28.71
N SER A 393 -20.37 12.65 -29.27
CA SER A 393 -19.88 11.49 -28.51
C SER A 393 -18.79 11.94 -27.54
N ILE A 394 -18.97 11.69 -26.24
CA ILE A 394 -17.89 11.85 -25.28
C ILE A 394 -16.85 10.76 -25.53
N ARG A 395 -15.56 11.12 -25.57
CA ARG A 395 -14.48 10.14 -25.59
C ARG A 395 -13.88 9.97 -24.20
N LEU A 396 -13.65 8.74 -23.76
CA LEU A 396 -12.97 8.46 -22.49
C LEU A 396 -11.55 9.03 -22.43
N ILE A 397 -10.87 9.15 -23.58
CA ILE A 397 -9.59 9.86 -23.67
C ILE A 397 -9.76 11.35 -23.35
N ASP A 398 -10.79 12.01 -23.89
CA ASP A 398 -11.03 13.43 -23.64
C ASP A 398 -11.48 13.67 -22.19
N VAL A 399 -12.23 12.73 -21.61
CA VAL A 399 -12.59 12.70 -20.19
C VAL A 399 -11.34 12.74 -19.32
N CYS A 400 -10.34 11.92 -19.62
CA CYS A 400 -9.08 11.92 -18.89
C CYS A 400 -8.27 13.21 -19.13
N LYS A 401 -8.18 13.69 -20.38
CA LYS A 401 -7.45 14.93 -20.74
C LYS A 401 -8.02 16.18 -20.07
N TYR A 402 -9.34 16.24 -19.89
CA TYR A 402 -10.04 17.41 -19.34
C TYR A 402 -10.55 17.19 -17.91
N TYR A 403 -10.10 16.13 -17.23
CA TYR A 403 -10.36 15.93 -15.82
C TYR A 403 -9.73 17.04 -14.99
N ARG A 404 -10.53 17.64 -14.10
CA ARG A 404 -10.15 18.77 -13.23
C ARG A 404 -10.46 18.51 -11.75
N GLY A 405 -10.91 17.29 -11.41
CA GLY A 405 -11.26 16.92 -10.03
C GLY A 405 -12.52 17.61 -9.50
N LEU A 406 -13.48 17.95 -10.39
CA LEU A 406 -14.76 18.50 -9.97
C LEU A 406 -15.66 17.38 -9.42
N ALA A 407 -16.51 17.69 -8.43
CA ALA A 407 -17.34 16.68 -7.76
C ALA A 407 -18.22 15.85 -8.71
N ASN A 408 -18.77 16.47 -9.76
CA ASN A 408 -19.56 15.79 -10.78
C ASN A 408 -18.70 14.89 -11.70
N GLN A 409 -17.42 15.21 -11.90
CA GLN A 409 -16.47 14.36 -12.64
C GLN A 409 -16.14 13.10 -11.83
N ASP A 410 -15.86 13.24 -10.54
CA ASP A 410 -15.58 12.10 -9.66
C ASP A 410 -16.80 11.16 -9.57
N GLN A 411 -17.98 11.72 -9.32
CA GLN A 411 -19.23 10.97 -9.25
C GLN A 411 -19.60 10.27 -10.56
N SER A 412 -19.33 10.91 -11.70
CA SER A 412 -19.63 10.31 -13.01
C SER A 412 -18.66 9.17 -13.34
N LEU A 413 -17.39 9.25 -12.94
CA LEU A 413 -16.42 8.17 -13.12
C LEU A 413 -16.75 6.96 -12.22
N ASP A 414 -17.12 7.20 -10.97
CA ASP A 414 -17.58 6.14 -10.06
C ASP A 414 -18.89 5.51 -10.58
N TRP A 415 -19.81 6.31 -11.11
CA TRP A 415 -21.01 5.80 -11.76
C TRP A 415 -20.67 4.96 -13.00
N LEU A 416 -19.80 5.43 -13.89
CA LEU A 416 -19.41 4.68 -15.09
C LEU A 416 -18.78 3.33 -14.73
N GLN A 417 -17.93 3.31 -13.70
CA GLN A 417 -17.31 2.08 -13.21
C GLN A 417 -18.35 1.07 -12.72
N SER A 418 -19.42 1.54 -12.07
CA SER A 418 -20.52 0.66 -11.62
C SER A 418 -21.30 0.00 -12.76
N GLN A 419 -21.19 0.52 -13.99
CA GLN A 419 -21.85 -0.05 -15.18
C GLN A 419 -20.99 -1.15 -15.84
N LEU A 420 -19.74 -1.34 -15.41
CA LEU A 420 -18.81 -2.28 -16.02
C LEU A 420 -18.83 -3.63 -15.30
N SER A 421 -18.77 -4.71 -16.09
CA SER A 421 -18.64 -6.06 -15.52
C SER A 421 -17.24 -6.26 -14.91
N PRO A 422 -17.10 -7.14 -13.91
CA PRO A 422 -15.79 -7.49 -13.35
C PRO A 422 -14.79 -7.96 -14.40
N THR A 423 -15.24 -8.65 -15.45
CA THR A 423 -14.38 -9.12 -16.55
C THR A 423 -13.87 -7.97 -17.40
N VAL A 424 -14.73 -7.00 -17.74
CA VAL A 424 -14.32 -5.80 -18.49
C VAL A 424 -13.34 -4.97 -17.68
N LEU A 425 -13.57 -4.84 -16.37
CA LEU A 425 -12.66 -4.15 -15.47
C LEU A 425 -11.30 -4.85 -15.32
N ALA A 426 -11.27 -6.19 -15.28
CA ALA A 426 -10.04 -6.97 -15.25
C ALA A 426 -9.19 -6.79 -16.50
N ASP A 427 -9.84 -6.82 -17.67
CA ASP A 427 -9.16 -6.66 -18.96
C ASP A 427 -8.71 -5.22 -19.18
N PHE A 428 -9.51 -4.24 -18.74
CA PHE A 428 -9.11 -2.84 -18.73
C PHE A 428 -7.89 -2.62 -17.84
N ASP A 429 -7.90 -3.14 -16.61
CA ASP A 429 -6.79 -3.05 -15.67
C ASP A 429 -5.49 -3.63 -16.26
N ARG A 430 -5.59 -4.82 -16.87
CA ARG A 430 -4.46 -5.47 -17.56
C ARG A 430 -3.90 -4.60 -18.69
N ARG A 431 -4.77 -4.03 -19.53
CA ARG A 431 -4.37 -3.18 -20.67
C ARG A 431 -3.79 -1.85 -20.21
N TRP A 432 -4.36 -1.25 -19.16
CA TRP A 432 -3.91 0.00 -18.58
C TRP A 432 -2.50 -0.14 -17.97
N ARG A 433 -2.24 -1.27 -17.31
CA ARG A 433 -0.95 -1.57 -16.66
C ARG A 433 0.10 -2.17 -17.58
N ALA A 434 -0.26 -2.60 -18.80
CA ALA A 434 0.69 -3.16 -19.74
C ALA A 434 1.66 -2.07 -20.24
N ALA A 435 2.95 -2.23 -19.97
CA ALA A 435 3.98 -1.43 -20.62
C ALA A 435 4.00 -1.78 -22.12
N THR A 436 4.00 -0.78 -23.01
CA THR A 436 4.21 -1.02 -24.44
C THR A 436 5.63 -1.57 -24.64
N GLY A 437 5.75 -2.89 -24.84
CA GLY A 437 7.06 -3.51 -24.95
C GLY A 437 7.02 -5.00 -25.26
N SER A 438 6.29 -5.40 -26.31
CA SER A 438 6.61 -6.56 -27.16
C SER A 438 5.48 -6.78 -28.19
N ASN A 439 5.68 -6.28 -29.41
CA ASN A 439 5.12 -6.90 -30.60
C ASN A 439 6.12 -7.99 -31.05
N PRO A 440 5.69 -9.14 -31.58
CA PRO A 440 6.51 -9.86 -32.55
C PRO A 440 6.67 -9.05 -33.85
#